data_AF-A0A419YFA3-F1
#
_entry.id   AF-A0A419YFA3-F1
#
_cell.length_a   1.000
_cell.length_b   1.000
_cell.length_c   1.000
_cell.angle_alpha   90.00
_cell.angle_beta   90.00
_cell.angle_gamma   90.00
#
_symmetry.space_group_name_H-M   'P 1'
#
loop_
_entity.id
_entity.type
_entity.pdbx_description
1 polymer ?
#
loop_
_entity_poly.entity_id
_entity_poly.type
_entity_poly.pdbx_seq_one_letter_code
_entity_poly.pdbx_strand_id
1 'polypeptide(L)' 'MTTTPLDELTDELLRLAPGLDREQAAALLRKAYRAGLADGRHETAEGREHTGW' A
#
# COMPACT_ATOMS: atom_id res chain seq x y z
N MET A 1 8.87 -0.62 20.52
CA MET A 1 8.48 0.21 19.37
C MET A 1 7.66 -0.69 18.46
N THR A 2 6.40 -0.35 18.18
CA THR A 2 5.55 -1.13 17.27
C THR A 2 6.01 -0.88 15.84
N THR A 3 6.44 -1.93 15.14
CA THR A 3 6.70 -1.91 13.70
C THR A 3 5.42 -1.59 12.96
N THR A 4 5.49 -0.74 11.94
CA THR A 4 4.31 -0.51 11.10
C THR A 4 4.16 -1.67 10.12
N PRO A 5 2.93 -2.05 9.70
CA PRO A 5 2.73 -3.14 8.74
C PRO A 5 3.48 -2.96 7.41
N LEU A 6 3.78 -1.71 7.02
CA LEU A 6 4.58 -1.38 5.84
C LEU A 6 6.07 -1.68 6.04
N ASP A 7 6.59 -1.58 7.26
CA ASP A 7 7.99 -1.91 7.55
C ASP A 7 8.20 -3.43 7.47
N GLU A 8 7.27 -4.21 8.01
CA GLU A 8 7.29 -5.69 7.92
C GLU A 8 7.21 -6.15 6.46
N LEU A 9 6.36 -5.51 5.65
CA LEU A 9 6.28 -5.79 4.22
C LEU A 9 7.57 -5.40 3.47
N THR A 10 8.23 -4.33 3.91
CA THR A 10 9.54 -3.91 3.35
C THR A 10 10.61 -4.94 3.68
N ASP A 11 10.62 -5.45 4.91
CA ASP A 11 11.57 -6.48 5.34
C ASP A 11 11.36 -7.80 4.57
N GLU A 12 10.12 -8.23 4.38
CA GLU A 12 9.81 -9.41 3.56
C GLU A 12 10.22 -9.22 2.09
N LEU A 13 10.01 -8.03 1.52
CA LEU A 13 10.45 -7.74 0.16
C LEU A 13 11.98 -7.81 0.02
N LEU A 14 12.71 -7.26 1.00
CA LEU A 14 14.18 -7.35 1.02
C LEU A 14 14.68 -8.76 1.28
N ARG A 15 13.93 -9.58 2.04
CA ARG A 15 14.24 -11.00 2.20
C ARG A 15 14.16 -11.77 0.86
N LEU A 16 13.19 -11.42 0.01
CA LEU A 16 13.02 -12.03 -1.32
C LEU A 16 13.99 -11.45 -2.36
N ALA A 17 14.33 -10.16 -2.24
CA ALA A 17 15.19 -9.44 -3.16
C ALA A 17 16.26 -8.64 -2.39
N PRO A 18 17.33 -9.30 -1.90
CA PRO A 18 18.33 -8.67 -1.04
C PRO A 18 19.19 -7.61 -1.73
N GLY A 19 19.15 -7.55 -3.07
CA GLY A 19 19.82 -6.51 -3.85
C GLY A 19 19.01 -5.22 -4.01
N LEU A 20 17.77 -5.16 -3.50
CA LEU A 20 16.99 -3.94 -3.53
C LEU A 20 17.46 -2.98 -2.44
N ASP A 21 17.47 -1.69 -2.76
CA ASP A 21 17.67 -0.66 -1.77
C ASP A 21 16.44 -0.52 -0.86
N ARG A 22 16.68 -0.47 0.46
CA ARG A 22 15.62 -0.43 1.48
C ARG A 22 14.74 0.82 1.36
N GLU A 23 15.34 1.97 1.08
CA GLU A 23 14.58 3.22 1.00
C GLU A 23 13.69 3.23 -0.24
N GLN A 24 14.20 2.75 -1.37
CA GLN A 24 13.44 2.57 -2.59
C GLN A 24 12.29 1.56 -2.42
N ALA A 25 12.55 0.42 -1.78
CA ALA A 25 11.52 -0.58 -1.44
C ALA A 25 10.39 0.03 -0.60
N ALA A 26 10.75 0.73 0.48
CA ALA A 26 9.77 1.37 1.36
C ALA A 26 9.01 2.49 0.64
N ALA A 27 9.66 3.28 -0.21
CA ALA A 27 9.03 4.33 -1.00
C ALA A 27 8.01 3.75 -1.99
N LEU A 28 8.37 2.66 -2.68
CA LEU A 28 7.49 1.96 -3.60
C LEU A 28 6.24 1.44 -2.88
N LEU A 29 6.41 0.76 -1.75
CA LEU A 29 5.30 0.21 -0.97
C LEU A 29 4.36 1.31 -0.44
N ARG A 30 4.91 2.42 0.06
CA ARG A 30 4.12 3.59 0.45
C ARG A 30 3.33 4.20 -0.71
N LYS A 31 3.94 4.25 -1.91
CA LYS A 31 3.27 4.75 -3.12
C LYS A 31 2.12 3.83 -3.52
N ALA A 32 2.35 2.53 -3.57
CA ALA A 32 1.32 1.53 -3.90
C ALA A 32 0.16 1.56 -2.89
N TYR A 33 0.46 1.62 -1.59
CA TYR A 33 -0.55 1.73 -0.53
C TYR A 33 -1.41 2.99 -0.71
N ARG A 34 -0.80 4.15 -1.00
CA ARG A 34 -1.55 5.39 -1.24
C ARG A 34 -2.42 5.33 -2.49
N ALA A 35 -1.94 4.68 -3.55
CA ALA A 35 -2.71 4.47 -4.77
C ALA A 35 -3.93 3.57 -4.50
N GLY A 36 -3.73 2.42 -3.84
CA GLY A 36 -4.84 1.53 -3.47
C GLY A 36 -5.86 2.20 -2.55
N LEU A 37 -5.43 3.08 -1.64
CA LEU A 37 -6.36 3.89 -0.84
C LEU A 37 -7.13 4.94 -1.68
N ALA A 38 -6.53 5.48 -2.75
CA ALA A 38 -7.22 6.41 -3.63
C ALA A 38 -8.26 5.67 -4.49
N ASP A 39 -7.90 4.50 -5.01
CA ASP A 39 -8.79 3.66 -5.80
C ASP A 39 -9.94 3.10 -4.96
N GLY A 40 -9.66 2.57 -3.76
CA GLY A 40 -10.72 2.08 -2.88
C GLY A 40 -11.68 3.18 -2.40
N ARG A 41 -11.21 4.43 -2.30
CA ARG A 41 -12.09 5.60 -2.06
C ARG A 41 -12.97 5.90 -3.27
N HIS A 42 -12.47 5.68 -4.48
CA HIS A 42 -13.22 5.87 -5.71
C HIS A 42 -14.32 4.81 -5.85
N GLU A 43 -13.99 3.53 -5.65
CA GLU A 43 -14.97 2.43 -5.67
C GLU A 43 -16.05 2.59 -4.58
N THR A 44 -15.68 3.06 -3.38
CA THR A 44 -16.65 3.34 -2.32
C THR A 44 -17.56 4.52 -2.65
N ALA A 45 -17.08 5.51 -3.40
CA ALA A 45 -17.88 6.64 -3.87
C ALA A 45 -18.86 6.21 -4.96
N GLU A 46 -18.40 5.47 -5.96
CA GLU A 46 -19.23 4.92 -7.05
C GLU A 46 -20.28 3.92 -6.54
N GLY A 47 -19.91 3.07 -5.57
CA GLY A 47 -20.86 2.16 -4.91
C GLY A 47 -21.98 2.87 -4.16
N ARG A 48 -21.74 4.10 -3.67
CA ARG A 48 -22.75 4.91 -2.97
C ARG A 48 -23.75 5.55 -3.94
N GLU A 49 -23.31 5.89 -5.14
CA GLU A 49 -24.16 6.43 -6.20
C GLU A 49 -25.14 5.39 -6.76
N HIS A 50 -24.75 4.10 -6.77
CA HIS A 50 -25.62 3.00 -7.21
C HIS A 50 -26.60 2.47 -6.16
N THR A 51 -26.44 2.83 -4.88
CA THR A 51 -27.38 2.46 -3.79
C THR A 51 -28.48 3.48 -3.53
N GLY A 52 -28.58 4.52 -4.36
CA GLY A 52 -29.70 5.46 -4.34
C GLY A 52 -30.90 4.93 -5.14
N TRP A 53 -31.54 3.87 -4.65
CA TRP A 53 -32.89 3.46 -5.07
C TRP A 53 -33.85 3.57 -3.89
#